data_AF-A0A844IUK9-F1
#
_entry.id   AF-A0A844IUK9-F1
#
_cell.length_a   1.000
_cell.length_b   1.000
_cell.length_c   1.000
_cell.angle_alpha   90.00
_cell.angle_beta   90.00
_cell.angle_gamma   90.00
#
_symmetry.space_group_name_H-M   'P 1'
#
loop_
_entity.id
_entity.type
_entity.pdbx_description
1 polymer ?
#
loop_
_entity_poly.entity_id
_entity_poly.type
_entity_poly.pdbx_seq_one_letter_code
_entity_poly.pdbx_strand_id
1 'polypeptide(L)'
;AWSPSRWVINFKDWPLDAENDDPKNPKGRPYASDYPDCLAIVIEKVKPEREKNKDKQRREIWWRFTRPTIELYSAIANMERVLLTSRHNKILIFELVTTREVFSEALSVIASDKFSTLALLQSSIHSFWAWQFCSTIRDAGIRYSPTDGFETFPFPTSTANLEQIGEKYYTHRQKIMLTRQEGLTKTYNRFHNPDETNPDIEELRTLHIEMDNAVAAAYGWEDIELDHDFHDTKQGIRFTICENARREILDRLLQLNHQRYAEEVAEGLHDKGKKKAKGGGKKKVQEEVNNDVKQIEMF
;
A
#
# COMPACT_ATOMS: atom_id res chain seq x y z
N ALA A 1 3.13 9.12 -22.47
CA ALA A 1 3.52 8.87 -21.08
C ALA A 1 2.90 9.94 -20.20
N TRP A 2 2.31 9.57 -19.06
CA TRP A 2 1.88 10.55 -18.07
C TRP A 2 3.10 11.26 -17.51
N SER A 3 3.04 12.58 -17.39
CA SER A 3 4.08 13.38 -16.74
C SER A 3 3.50 14.01 -15.46
N PRO A 4 4.31 14.19 -14.41
CA PRO A 4 3.84 14.86 -13.19
C PRO A 4 3.32 16.27 -13.51
N SER A 5 2.13 16.60 -13.01
CA SER A 5 1.55 17.95 -13.10
C SER A 5 1.93 18.83 -11.91
N ARG A 6 2.63 18.28 -10.91
CA ARG A 6 3.05 18.95 -9.69
C ARG A 6 4.52 18.67 -9.41
N TRP A 7 5.18 19.66 -8.83
CA TRP A 7 6.60 19.63 -8.53
C TRP A 7 6.83 20.00 -7.06
N VAL A 8 7.92 19.51 -6.50
CA VAL A 8 8.31 19.79 -5.12
C VAL A 8 9.82 19.97 -5.02
N ILE A 9 10.26 20.88 -4.15
CA ILE A 9 11.67 21.03 -3.80
C ILE A 9 11.99 20.00 -2.73
N ASN A 10 12.82 19.01 -3.06
CA ASN A 10 13.22 17.95 -2.15
C ASN A 10 14.75 17.81 -2.12
N PHE A 11 15.38 18.47 -1.15
CA PHE A 11 16.82 18.32 -0.87
C PHE A 11 17.16 17.01 -0.15
N LYS A 12 16.23 16.05 -0.06
CA LYS A 12 16.39 14.75 0.61
C LYS A 12 16.92 14.92 2.04
N ASP A 13 18.09 14.36 2.32
CA ASP A 13 18.81 14.47 3.57
C ASP A 13 20.10 15.28 3.45
N TRP A 14 20.24 16.07 2.37
CA TRP A 14 21.42 16.89 2.10
C TRP A 14 21.58 18.01 3.14
N PRO A 15 22.82 18.27 3.59
CA PRO A 15 23.15 19.45 4.38
C PRO A 15 22.81 20.74 3.64
N LEU A 16 22.66 21.85 4.38
CA LEU A 16 22.42 23.15 3.76
C LEU A 16 23.64 23.58 2.94
N ASP A 17 24.82 23.43 3.54
CA ASP A 17 26.15 23.74 3.02
C ASP A 17 27.20 22.89 3.77
N ALA A 18 28.49 23.13 3.52
CA ALA A 18 29.58 22.42 4.17
C ALA A 18 29.69 22.68 5.69
N GLU A 19 29.24 23.84 6.17
CA GLU A 19 29.28 24.19 7.60
C GLU A 19 28.16 23.47 8.37
N ASN A 20 27.07 23.13 7.68
CA ASN A 20 25.95 22.39 8.22
C ASN A 20 26.01 20.87 7.97
N ASP A 21 27.10 20.36 7.38
CA ASP A 21 27.33 18.92 7.25
C ASP A 21 27.85 18.31 8.56
N ASP A 22 27.62 17.02 8.76
CA ASP A 22 28.09 16.32 9.96
C ASP A 22 29.62 16.16 9.89
N PRO A 23 30.41 16.76 10.80
CA PRO A 23 31.86 16.69 10.75
C PRO A 23 32.41 15.28 11.02
N LYS A 24 31.62 14.40 11.65
CA LYS A 24 32.02 13.01 11.95
C LYS A 24 31.62 12.05 10.83
N ASN A 25 30.53 12.34 10.14
CA ASN A 25 30.02 11.52 9.05
C ASN A 25 29.46 12.40 7.93
N PRO A 26 30.34 13.12 7.20
CA PRO A 26 29.91 14.08 6.21
C PRO A 26 29.17 13.38 5.08
N LYS A 27 28.01 13.93 4.70
CA LYS A 27 27.29 13.47 3.51
C LYS A 27 27.98 13.93 2.22
N GLY A 28 28.63 15.09 2.28
CA GLY A 28 29.24 15.73 1.14
C GLY A 28 28.21 16.28 0.16
N ARG A 29 28.72 16.78 -0.97
CA ARG A 29 27.91 17.36 -2.04
C ARG A 29 26.98 16.31 -2.68
N PRO A 30 25.84 16.75 -3.25
CA PRO A 30 25.40 18.14 -3.33
C PRO A 30 24.81 18.67 -2.01
N TYR A 31 25.00 19.96 -1.77
CA TYR A 31 24.32 20.69 -0.68
C TYR A 31 23.07 21.39 -1.20
N ALA A 32 22.13 21.74 -0.32
CA ALA A 32 20.97 22.54 -0.73
C ALA A 32 21.39 23.91 -1.30
N SER A 33 22.48 24.50 -0.81
CA SER A 33 23.08 25.74 -1.31
C SER A 33 23.62 25.64 -2.74
N ASP A 34 23.85 24.44 -3.26
CA ASP A 34 24.27 24.23 -4.66
C ASP A 34 23.10 24.46 -5.65
N TYR A 35 21.88 24.66 -5.14
CA TYR A 35 20.66 24.95 -5.91
C TYR A 35 20.02 26.27 -5.44
N PRO A 36 20.65 27.43 -5.72
CA PRO A 36 20.28 28.72 -5.14
C PRO A 36 18.84 29.14 -5.44
N ASP A 37 18.33 28.88 -6.66
CA ASP A 37 16.96 29.25 -7.05
C ASP A 37 15.91 28.47 -6.25
N CYS A 38 16.13 27.17 -6.05
CA CYS A 38 15.25 26.34 -5.21
C CYS A 38 15.36 26.77 -3.75
N LEU A 39 16.57 27.00 -3.25
CA LEU A 39 16.79 27.39 -1.86
C LEU A 39 16.16 28.74 -1.54
N ALA A 40 16.21 29.71 -2.47
CA ALA A 40 15.57 31.02 -2.32
C ALA A 40 14.06 30.90 -2.10
N ILE A 41 13.38 30.03 -2.85
CA ILE A 41 11.93 29.76 -2.65
C ILE A 41 11.66 29.20 -1.25
N VAL A 42 12.51 28.28 -0.77
CA VAL A 42 12.35 27.67 0.56
C VAL A 42 12.64 28.70 1.67
N ILE A 43 13.63 29.58 1.48
CA ILE A 43 13.93 30.69 2.39
C ILE A 43 12.73 31.65 2.48
N GLU A 44 12.15 32.03 1.34
CA GLU A 44 11.03 32.99 1.30
C GLU A 44 9.75 32.38 1.91
N LYS A 45 9.42 31.15 1.52
CA LYS A 45 8.08 30.58 1.78
C LYS A 45 8.00 29.61 2.94
N VAL A 46 9.11 28.94 3.32
CA VAL A 46 9.10 27.85 4.30
C VAL A 46 9.80 28.25 5.60
N LYS A 47 10.97 28.90 5.51
CA LYS A 47 11.78 29.28 6.67
C LYS A 47 11.02 30.12 7.71
N PRO A 48 10.28 31.19 7.37
CA PRO A 48 9.66 32.07 8.37
C PRO A 48 8.57 31.38 9.20
N GLU A 49 7.87 30.41 8.60
CA GLU A 49 6.91 29.57 9.30
C GLU A 49 7.63 28.58 10.21
N ARG A 50 8.66 27.91 9.70
CA ARG A 50 9.36 26.85 10.41
C ARG A 50 10.19 27.33 11.57
N GLU A 51 10.78 28.52 11.53
CA GLU A 51 11.52 29.12 12.65
C GLU A 51 10.65 29.31 13.90
N LYS A 52 9.34 29.47 13.73
CA LYS A 52 8.38 29.60 14.83
C LYS A 52 7.87 28.25 15.35
N ASN A 53 8.26 27.13 14.72
CA ASN A 53 7.77 25.81 15.08
C ASN A 53 8.29 25.38 16.46
N LYS A 54 7.54 24.60 17.25
CA LYS A 54 8.00 24.09 18.56
C LYS A 54 9.01 22.94 18.43
N ASP A 55 9.00 22.22 17.32
CA ASP A 55 9.93 21.15 17.02
C ASP A 55 11.31 21.72 16.64
N LYS A 56 12.34 21.37 17.42
CA LYS A 56 13.72 21.85 17.21
C LYS A 56 14.27 21.45 15.84
N GLN A 57 14.02 20.23 15.40
CA GLN A 57 14.50 19.73 14.11
C GLN A 57 13.87 20.51 12.96
N ARG A 58 12.55 20.80 13.03
CA ARG A 58 11.88 21.62 12.00
C ARG A 58 12.40 23.05 11.94
N ARG A 59 12.74 23.65 13.09
CA ARG A 59 13.32 25.00 13.15
C ARG A 59 14.74 25.05 12.58
N GLU A 60 15.60 24.15 13.04
CA GLU A 60 17.04 24.20 12.73
C GLU A 60 17.34 23.63 11.34
N ILE A 61 16.58 22.63 10.89
CA ILE A 61 16.73 21.99 9.58
C ILE A 61 15.55 22.38 8.67
N TRP A 62 15.26 23.68 8.63
CA TRP A 62 14.07 24.25 7.99
C TRP A 62 14.01 23.98 6.48
N TRP A 63 15.12 23.65 5.81
CA TRP A 63 15.16 23.39 4.37
C TRP A 63 14.78 21.94 3.99
N ARG A 64 14.79 20.98 4.93
CA ARG A 64 14.50 19.55 4.67
C ARG A 64 13.10 19.15 5.07
N PHE A 65 12.52 18.12 4.47
CA PHE A 65 11.32 17.52 5.06
C PHE A 65 11.59 17.01 6.48
N THR A 66 10.61 17.14 7.37
CA THR A 66 10.74 16.72 8.78
C THR A 66 11.09 15.24 8.89
N ARG A 67 10.45 14.42 8.06
CA ARG A 67 10.75 13.01 7.89
C ARG A 67 11.13 12.80 6.43
N PRO A 68 12.42 12.74 6.09
CA PRO A 68 12.89 12.56 4.72
C PRO A 68 12.68 11.12 4.19
N THR A 69 12.05 10.23 4.97
CA THR A 69 11.72 8.84 4.59
C THR A 69 12.90 8.08 3.97
N ILE A 70 14.08 8.22 4.58
CA ILE A 70 15.35 7.65 4.09
C ILE A 70 15.25 6.14 3.91
N GLU A 71 14.61 5.45 4.85
CA GLU A 71 14.44 3.99 4.81
C GLU A 71 13.67 3.53 3.56
N LEU A 72 12.57 4.21 3.23
CA LEU A 72 11.81 3.96 2.01
C LEU A 72 12.68 4.15 0.77
N TYR A 73 13.33 5.31 0.65
CA TYR A 73 14.13 5.63 -0.54
C TYR A 73 15.37 4.74 -0.66
N SER A 74 15.91 4.24 0.46
CA SER A 74 16.99 3.26 0.45
C SER A 74 16.50 1.88 -0.02
N ALA A 75 15.32 1.45 0.45
CA ALA A 75 14.74 0.16 0.06
C ALA A 75 14.44 0.07 -1.45
N ILE A 76 14.10 1.20 -2.08
CA ILE A 76 13.72 1.25 -3.51
C ILE A 76 14.81 1.83 -4.41
N ALA A 77 16.01 2.10 -3.88
CA ALA A 77 17.07 2.84 -4.60
C ALA A 77 17.51 2.16 -5.91
N ASN A 78 17.48 0.82 -5.95
CA ASN A 78 17.88 0.02 -7.10
C ASN A 78 16.70 -0.46 -7.95
N MET A 79 15.49 0.06 -7.69
CA MET A 79 14.28 -0.30 -8.43
C MET A 79 13.96 0.78 -9.46
N GLU A 80 13.53 0.40 -10.65
CA GLU A 80 13.05 1.35 -11.67
C GLU A 80 11.62 1.82 -11.36
N ARG A 81 10.79 0.88 -10.87
CA ARG A 81 9.39 1.11 -10.54
C ARG A 81 9.05 0.48 -9.20
N VAL A 82 8.00 0.99 -8.59
CA VAL A 82 7.40 0.48 -7.35
C VAL A 82 5.89 0.49 -7.48
N LEU A 83 5.24 -0.39 -6.74
CA LEU A 83 3.80 -0.41 -6.63
C LEU A 83 3.34 0.59 -5.58
N LEU A 84 2.27 1.33 -5.87
CA LEU A 84 1.65 2.25 -4.92
C LEU A 84 0.14 2.10 -4.87
N THR A 85 -0.43 2.58 -3.77
CA THR A 85 -1.85 2.88 -3.67
C THR A 85 -2.07 4.17 -2.88
N SER A 86 -3.17 4.86 -3.14
CA SER A 86 -3.59 5.99 -2.30
C SER A 86 -3.95 5.48 -0.92
N ARG A 87 -3.52 6.19 0.13
CA ARG A 87 -3.97 5.91 1.50
C ARG A 87 -5.45 6.19 1.70
N HIS A 88 -6.08 6.99 0.84
CA HIS A 88 -7.50 7.33 0.94
C HIS A 88 -8.17 7.13 -0.42
N ASN A 89 -9.14 6.23 -0.51
CA ASN A 89 -9.80 5.90 -1.77
C ASN A 89 -11.15 5.20 -1.56
N LYS A 90 -12.09 5.39 -2.50
CA LYS A 90 -13.36 4.65 -2.54
C LYS A 90 -13.23 3.30 -3.23
N ILE A 91 -12.17 3.13 -3.99
CA ILE A 91 -11.84 1.95 -4.78
C ILE A 91 -10.36 1.71 -4.55
N LEU A 92 -10.02 0.56 -3.99
CA LEU A 92 -8.63 0.20 -3.74
C LEU A 92 -7.98 -0.16 -5.08
N ILE A 93 -7.03 0.67 -5.50
CA ILE A 93 -6.39 0.58 -6.82
C ILE A 93 -4.88 0.65 -6.61
N PHE A 94 -4.17 -0.28 -7.23
CA PHE A 94 -2.71 -0.34 -7.20
C PHE A 94 -2.13 0.01 -8.57
N GLU A 95 -1.03 0.77 -8.58
CA GLU A 95 -0.39 1.29 -9.79
C GLU A 95 1.14 1.17 -9.69
N LEU A 96 1.80 0.77 -10.78
CA LEU A 96 3.26 0.79 -10.89
C LEU A 96 3.72 2.15 -11.37
N VAL A 97 4.61 2.79 -10.61
CA VAL A 97 5.18 4.11 -10.98
C VAL A 97 6.69 4.12 -10.87
N THR A 98 7.34 5.08 -11.53
CA THR A 98 8.79 5.22 -11.46
C THR A 98 9.28 5.68 -10.08
N THR A 99 10.41 5.17 -9.63
CA THR A 99 11.09 5.60 -8.39
C THR A 99 11.74 6.98 -8.49
N ARG A 100 11.72 7.58 -9.68
CA ARG A 100 12.28 8.93 -9.94
C ARG A 100 11.39 10.06 -9.41
N GLU A 101 10.19 9.74 -8.94
CA GLU A 101 9.23 10.70 -8.41
C GLU A 101 9.34 10.86 -6.87
N VAL A 102 8.78 11.96 -6.35
CA VAL A 102 8.66 12.17 -4.90
C VAL A 102 7.28 11.71 -4.45
N PHE A 103 7.23 10.73 -3.54
CA PHE A 103 5.98 10.16 -3.04
C PHE A 103 5.44 11.00 -1.88
N SER A 104 4.15 11.36 -1.98
CA SER A 104 3.42 12.01 -0.89
C SER A 104 3.16 11.03 0.25
N GLU A 105 3.03 11.54 1.49
CA GLU A 105 2.60 10.74 2.65
C GLU A 105 1.22 10.13 2.47
N ALA A 106 0.39 10.71 1.60
CA ALA A 106 -0.92 10.17 1.22
C ALA A 106 -0.85 8.92 0.31
N LEU A 107 0.34 8.35 0.09
CA LEU A 107 0.55 7.12 -0.68
C LEU A 107 1.13 6.04 0.23
N SER A 108 0.72 4.80 0.00
CA SER A 108 1.42 3.61 0.50
C SER A 108 2.29 3.08 -0.63
N VAL A 109 3.60 2.95 -0.39
CA VAL A 109 4.57 2.43 -1.37
C VAL A 109 4.94 1.01 -0.96
N ILE A 110 4.83 0.09 -1.91
CA ILE A 110 5.20 -1.32 -1.76
C ILE A 110 6.43 -1.55 -2.64
N ALA A 111 7.51 -2.02 -2.03
CA ALA A 111 8.79 -2.28 -2.70
C ALA A 111 8.75 -3.56 -3.55
N SER A 112 7.87 -3.58 -4.55
CA SER A 112 7.78 -4.62 -5.59
C SER A 112 7.47 -3.96 -6.93
N ASP A 113 8.12 -4.45 -7.99
CA ASP A 113 7.87 -4.10 -9.38
C ASP A 113 7.18 -5.24 -10.16
N LYS A 114 6.83 -6.33 -9.46
CA LYS A 114 6.25 -7.55 -10.04
C LYS A 114 4.75 -7.40 -10.30
N PHE A 115 4.31 -7.91 -11.45
CA PHE A 115 2.90 -7.99 -11.78
C PHE A 115 2.14 -9.02 -10.96
N SER A 116 2.82 -10.06 -10.47
CA SER A 116 2.24 -11.03 -9.52
C SER A 116 1.83 -10.37 -8.20
N THR A 117 2.63 -9.43 -7.67
CA THR A 117 2.25 -8.62 -6.51
C THR A 117 1.08 -7.71 -6.83
N LEU A 118 1.08 -7.08 -8.02
CA LEU A 118 -0.04 -6.26 -8.47
C LEU A 118 -1.33 -7.07 -8.56
N ALA A 119 -1.30 -8.26 -9.16
CA ALA A 119 -2.45 -9.14 -9.34
C ALA A 119 -3.08 -9.52 -7.99
N LEU A 120 -2.25 -9.92 -7.03
CA LEU A 120 -2.71 -10.23 -5.67
C LEU A 120 -3.42 -9.04 -5.02
N LEU A 121 -2.78 -7.87 -5.02
CA LEU A 121 -3.30 -6.71 -4.31
C LEU A 121 -4.47 -6.03 -5.03
N GLN A 122 -4.54 -6.16 -6.36
CA GLN A 122 -5.63 -5.62 -7.17
C GLN A 122 -6.88 -6.52 -7.17
N SER A 123 -6.73 -7.79 -6.78
CA SER A 123 -7.82 -8.76 -6.70
C SER A 123 -8.91 -8.38 -5.69
N SER A 124 -10.11 -8.92 -5.90
CA SER A 124 -11.23 -8.77 -4.96
C SER A 124 -10.87 -9.37 -3.59
N ILE A 125 -10.08 -10.45 -3.56
CA ILE A 125 -9.63 -11.15 -2.34
C ILE A 125 -8.87 -10.21 -1.41
N HIS A 126 -7.85 -9.50 -1.93
CA HIS A 126 -7.12 -8.50 -1.14
C HIS A 126 -7.98 -7.28 -0.80
N SER A 127 -8.83 -6.84 -1.74
CA SER A 127 -9.76 -5.74 -1.51
C SER A 127 -10.64 -6.02 -0.30
N PHE A 128 -11.23 -7.20 -0.16
CA PHE A 128 -12.07 -7.54 0.99
C PHE A 128 -11.28 -7.58 2.30
N TRP A 129 -10.09 -8.17 2.30
CA TRP A 129 -9.21 -8.14 3.47
C TRP A 129 -8.94 -6.70 3.91
N ALA A 130 -8.50 -5.87 2.98
CA ALA A 130 -8.21 -4.47 3.26
C ALA A 130 -9.45 -3.71 3.78
N TRP A 131 -10.62 -3.89 3.17
CA TRP A 131 -11.86 -3.24 3.63
C TRP A 131 -12.34 -3.73 4.99
N GLN A 132 -12.03 -4.97 5.37
CA GLN A 132 -12.38 -5.55 6.66
C GLN A 132 -11.48 -5.01 7.78
N PHE A 133 -10.17 -4.92 7.55
CA PHE A 133 -9.19 -4.65 8.61
C PHE A 133 -8.64 -3.22 8.63
N CYS A 134 -8.61 -2.53 7.49
CA CYS A 134 -8.24 -1.11 7.49
C CYS A 134 -9.40 -0.24 7.97
N SER A 135 -9.05 0.87 8.63
CA SER A 135 -10.03 1.91 8.98
C SER A 135 -10.69 2.55 7.75
N THR A 136 -11.88 3.12 7.91
CA THR A 136 -12.58 3.89 6.88
C THR A 136 -12.79 5.33 7.31
N ILE A 137 -12.88 6.25 6.35
CA ILE A 137 -13.17 7.67 6.58
C ILE A 137 -14.48 7.99 5.88
N ARG A 138 -15.59 8.04 6.62
CA ARG A 138 -16.94 8.46 6.16
C ARG A 138 -17.13 8.33 4.64
N ASP A 139 -17.18 9.45 3.93
CA ASP A 139 -17.45 9.51 2.49
C ASP A 139 -16.19 9.38 1.61
N ALA A 140 -15.00 9.30 2.19
CA ALA A 140 -13.73 9.16 1.47
C ALA A 140 -13.35 7.70 1.20
N GLY A 141 -14.00 6.74 1.87
CA GLY A 141 -13.79 5.30 1.65
C GLY A 141 -12.76 4.69 2.60
N ILE A 142 -11.98 3.73 2.10
CA ILE A 142 -10.95 3.04 2.88
C ILE A 142 -9.78 3.98 3.14
N ARG A 143 -9.24 3.90 4.36
CA ARG A 143 -7.92 4.43 4.69
C ARG A 143 -6.93 3.27 4.69
N TYR A 144 -6.33 2.98 3.54
CA TYR A 144 -5.38 1.88 3.42
C TYR A 144 -4.17 2.11 4.33
N SER A 145 -3.88 1.11 5.18
CA SER A 145 -2.72 1.06 6.05
C SER A 145 -1.91 -0.18 5.72
N PRO A 146 -0.62 -0.08 5.37
CA PRO A 146 0.22 -1.26 5.16
C PRO A 146 0.22 -2.21 6.36
N THR A 147 0.22 -1.69 7.58
CA THR A 147 0.21 -2.52 8.81
C THR A 147 -1.02 -3.42 8.92
N ASP A 148 -2.18 -2.94 8.49
CA ASP A 148 -3.46 -3.63 8.73
C ASP A 148 -3.95 -4.34 7.47
N GLY A 149 -3.56 -3.84 6.29
CA GLY A 149 -4.01 -4.32 5.00
C GLY A 149 -2.98 -5.16 4.25
N PHE A 150 -1.68 -4.89 4.40
CA PHE A 150 -0.62 -5.60 3.67
C PHE A 150 0.16 -6.57 4.56
N GLU A 151 0.67 -6.11 5.70
CA GLU A 151 1.55 -6.88 6.58
C GLU A 151 0.81 -8.07 7.22
N THR A 152 -0.50 -7.94 7.43
CA THR A 152 -1.36 -9.01 7.96
C THR A 152 -2.01 -9.85 6.87
N PHE A 153 -1.93 -9.46 5.59
CA PHE A 153 -2.54 -10.22 4.50
C PHE A 153 -1.81 -11.56 4.36
N PRO A 154 -2.49 -12.70 4.52
CA PRO A 154 -1.83 -13.99 4.50
C PRO A 154 -1.54 -14.40 3.06
N PHE A 155 -0.39 -13.98 2.51
CA PHE A 155 -0.01 -14.27 1.12
C PHE A 155 -0.02 -15.77 0.78
N PRO A 156 -0.38 -16.15 -0.47
CA PRO A 156 -0.29 -17.53 -0.90
C PRO A 156 1.18 -17.95 -1.04
N THR A 157 1.46 -19.24 -0.84
CA THR A 157 2.83 -19.77 -0.88
C THR A 157 3.46 -19.72 -2.28
N SER A 158 2.64 -19.70 -3.34
CA SER A 158 3.09 -19.62 -4.73
C SER A 158 2.32 -18.57 -5.50
N THR A 159 3.03 -17.79 -6.32
CA THR A 159 2.46 -16.75 -7.19
C THR A 159 2.86 -16.95 -8.65
N ALA A 160 3.40 -18.12 -9.00
CA ALA A 160 4.06 -18.35 -10.29
C ALA A 160 3.18 -18.05 -11.51
N ASN A 161 1.86 -18.29 -11.40
CA ASN A 161 0.92 -18.09 -12.51
C ASN A 161 0.35 -16.65 -12.58
N LEU A 162 0.67 -15.79 -11.62
CA LEU A 162 0.05 -14.46 -11.52
C LEU A 162 0.80 -13.37 -12.29
N GLU A 163 2.06 -13.60 -12.66
CA GLU A 163 2.87 -12.55 -13.31
C GLU A 163 2.28 -12.15 -14.67
N GLN A 164 2.01 -13.13 -15.54
CA GLN A 164 1.45 -12.87 -16.88
C GLN A 164 0.02 -12.32 -16.81
N ILE A 165 -0.78 -12.80 -15.85
CA ILE A 165 -2.17 -12.36 -15.66
C ILE A 165 -2.20 -10.91 -15.16
N GLY A 166 -1.36 -10.58 -14.18
CA GLY A 166 -1.20 -9.22 -13.68
C GLY A 166 -0.70 -8.26 -14.77
N GLU A 167 0.25 -8.69 -15.60
CA GLU A 167 0.78 -7.89 -16.71
C GLU A 167 -0.29 -7.62 -17.77
N LYS A 168 -1.07 -8.65 -18.15
CA LYS A 168 -2.17 -8.55 -19.10
C LYS A 168 -3.24 -7.57 -18.61
N TYR A 169 -3.69 -7.71 -17.36
CA TYR A 169 -4.65 -6.80 -16.74
C TYR A 169 -4.11 -5.36 -16.70
N TYR A 170 -2.90 -5.18 -16.18
CA TYR A 170 -2.27 -3.87 -16.05
C TYR A 170 -2.12 -3.17 -17.41
N THR A 171 -1.59 -3.88 -18.40
CA THR A 171 -1.33 -3.34 -19.74
C THR A 171 -2.63 -2.94 -20.43
N HIS A 172 -3.68 -3.75 -20.31
CA HIS A 172 -5.01 -3.39 -20.83
C HIS A 172 -5.57 -2.15 -20.15
N ARG A 173 -5.50 -2.07 -18.81
CA ARG A 173 -5.91 -0.88 -18.06
C ARG A 173 -5.15 0.39 -18.50
N GLN A 174 -3.83 0.31 -18.65
CA GLN A 174 -3.02 1.42 -19.15
C GLN A 174 -3.42 1.85 -20.56
N LYS A 175 -3.72 0.89 -21.44
CA LYS A 175 -4.19 1.16 -22.80
C LYS A 175 -5.50 1.94 -22.80
N ILE A 176 -6.47 1.57 -21.94
CA ILE A 176 -7.74 2.30 -21.77
C ILE A 176 -7.46 3.75 -21.36
N MET A 177 -6.69 3.93 -20.30
CA MET A 177 -6.36 5.25 -19.75
C MET A 177 -5.69 6.17 -20.78
N LEU A 178 -4.74 5.63 -21.55
CA LEU A 178 -4.05 6.39 -22.60
C LEU A 178 -4.97 6.68 -23.80
N THR A 179 -5.76 5.70 -24.25
CA THR A 179 -6.62 5.87 -25.43
C THR A 179 -7.75 6.88 -25.15
N ARG A 180 -8.31 6.85 -23.95
CA ARG A 180 -9.43 7.71 -23.54
C ARG A 180 -9.02 8.99 -22.82
N GLN A 181 -7.72 9.18 -22.57
CA GLN A 181 -7.19 10.33 -21.82
C GLN A 181 -7.86 10.48 -20.45
N GLU A 182 -8.01 9.36 -19.75
CA GLU A 182 -8.66 9.30 -18.45
C GLU A 182 -7.76 8.68 -17.38
N GLY A 183 -7.97 9.09 -16.12
CA GLY A 183 -7.27 8.53 -14.97
C GLY A 183 -8.02 7.37 -14.34
N LEU A 184 -7.35 6.66 -13.42
CA LEU A 184 -7.87 5.48 -12.72
C LEU A 184 -9.30 5.66 -12.18
N THR A 185 -9.61 6.79 -11.53
CA THR A 185 -10.96 7.04 -10.99
C THR A 185 -12.05 6.96 -12.06
N LYS A 186 -11.83 7.56 -13.24
CA LYS A 186 -12.81 7.54 -14.32
C LYS A 186 -12.95 6.13 -14.91
N THR A 187 -11.83 5.45 -15.13
CA THR A 187 -11.80 4.07 -15.62
C THR A 187 -12.55 3.13 -14.67
N TYR A 188 -12.32 3.22 -13.36
CA TYR A 188 -13.01 2.34 -12.39
C TYR A 188 -14.47 2.73 -12.13
N ASN A 189 -14.85 4.00 -12.27
CA ASN A 189 -16.26 4.39 -12.26
C ASN A 189 -17.01 3.72 -13.42
N ARG A 190 -16.40 3.64 -14.61
CA ARG A 190 -16.94 2.91 -15.77
C ARG A 190 -16.94 1.41 -15.53
N PHE A 191 -15.85 0.86 -14.99
CA PHE A 191 -15.73 -0.55 -14.61
C PHE A 191 -16.88 -1.01 -13.71
N HIS A 192 -17.29 -0.20 -12.73
CA HIS A 192 -18.40 -0.53 -11.83
C HIS A 192 -19.79 -0.05 -12.30
N ASN A 193 -19.92 0.54 -13.50
CA ASN A 193 -21.21 0.96 -14.05
C ASN A 193 -21.89 -0.19 -14.82
N PRO A 194 -23.07 -0.68 -14.41
CA PRO A 194 -23.78 -1.76 -15.13
C PRO A 194 -24.20 -1.38 -16.56
N ASP A 195 -24.41 -0.10 -16.83
CA ASP A 195 -24.81 0.39 -18.16
C ASP A 195 -23.61 0.57 -19.12
N GLU A 196 -22.38 0.35 -18.63
CA GLU A 196 -21.17 0.50 -19.44
C GLU A 196 -20.88 -0.78 -20.23
N THR A 197 -21.02 -0.67 -21.56
CA THR A 197 -20.89 -1.77 -22.54
C THR A 197 -19.77 -1.54 -23.55
N ASN A 198 -18.89 -0.55 -23.32
CA ASN A 198 -17.74 -0.39 -24.20
C ASN A 198 -16.83 -1.65 -24.14
N PRO A 199 -16.39 -2.21 -25.29
CA PRO A 199 -15.62 -3.46 -25.32
C PRO A 199 -14.33 -3.44 -24.50
N ASP A 200 -13.72 -2.27 -24.34
CA ASP A 200 -12.50 -2.13 -23.56
C ASP A 200 -12.74 -2.26 -22.05
N ILE A 201 -13.89 -1.82 -21.55
CA ILE A 201 -14.29 -2.02 -20.15
C ILE A 201 -14.80 -3.44 -19.92
N GLU A 202 -15.54 -4.02 -20.87
CA GLU A 202 -15.95 -5.42 -20.79
C GLU A 202 -14.74 -6.35 -20.73
N GLU A 203 -13.75 -6.14 -21.59
CA GLU A 203 -12.48 -6.89 -21.51
C GLU A 203 -11.76 -6.66 -20.18
N LEU A 204 -11.76 -5.44 -19.63
CA LEU A 204 -11.16 -5.18 -18.32
C LEU A 204 -11.87 -5.99 -17.20
N ARG A 205 -13.19 -6.16 -17.27
CA ARG A 205 -13.96 -7.02 -16.35
C ARG A 205 -13.61 -8.49 -16.53
N THR A 206 -13.53 -8.97 -17.76
CA THR A 206 -13.09 -10.34 -18.07
C THR A 206 -11.70 -10.62 -17.52
N LEU A 207 -10.75 -9.70 -17.70
CA LEU A 207 -9.40 -9.83 -17.14
C LEU A 207 -9.39 -9.77 -15.61
N HIS A 208 -10.32 -9.03 -15.00
CA HIS A 208 -10.48 -9.02 -13.55
C HIS A 208 -11.01 -10.36 -13.03
N ILE A 209 -11.97 -10.97 -13.73
CA ILE A 209 -12.46 -12.33 -13.45
C ILE A 209 -11.31 -13.33 -13.55
N GLU A 210 -10.54 -13.29 -14.63
CA GLU A 210 -9.36 -14.16 -14.84
C GLU A 210 -8.35 -14.01 -13.69
N MET A 211 -8.07 -12.76 -13.29
CA MET A 211 -7.19 -12.45 -12.17
C MET A 211 -7.70 -12.99 -10.84
N ASP A 212 -8.97 -12.76 -10.49
CA ASP A 212 -9.54 -13.22 -9.22
C ASP A 212 -9.56 -14.76 -9.12
N ASN A 213 -9.93 -15.45 -10.21
CA ASN A 213 -9.88 -16.91 -10.26
C ASN A 213 -8.44 -17.44 -10.12
N ALA A 214 -7.47 -16.80 -10.78
CA ALA A 214 -6.08 -17.21 -10.65
C ALA A 214 -5.50 -16.95 -9.25
N VAL A 215 -5.94 -15.87 -8.58
CA VAL A 215 -5.58 -15.63 -7.19
C VAL A 215 -6.22 -16.68 -6.28
N ALA A 216 -7.51 -17.00 -6.47
CA ALA A 216 -8.16 -18.10 -5.72
C ALA A 216 -7.42 -19.43 -5.90
N ALA A 217 -7.02 -19.77 -7.13
CA ALA A 217 -6.21 -20.95 -7.42
C ALA A 217 -4.81 -20.91 -6.75
N ALA A 218 -4.19 -19.73 -6.63
CA ALA A 218 -2.92 -19.60 -5.90
C ALA A 218 -3.05 -19.94 -4.41
N TYR A 219 -4.25 -19.81 -3.84
CA TYR A 219 -4.60 -20.27 -2.50
C TYR A 219 -5.06 -21.74 -2.43
N GLY A 220 -5.30 -22.39 -3.57
CA GLY A 220 -5.94 -23.71 -3.65
C GLY A 220 -7.45 -23.67 -3.40
N TRP A 221 -8.11 -22.55 -3.73
CA TRP A 221 -9.53 -22.31 -3.50
C TRP A 221 -10.35 -22.30 -4.80
N GLU A 222 -9.98 -23.16 -5.76
CA GLU A 222 -10.72 -23.36 -7.01
C GLU A 222 -12.13 -23.92 -6.79
N ASP A 223 -12.43 -24.40 -5.58
CA ASP A 223 -13.75 -24.88 -5.17
C ASP A 223 -14.76 -23.76 -4.88
N ILE A 224 -14.31 -22.51 -4.78
CA ILE A 224 -15.19 -21.37 -4.52
C ILE A 224 -15.73 -20.82 -5.86
N GLU A 225 -17.04 -20.92 -6.06
CA GLU A 225 -17.73 -20.26 -7.16
C GLU A 225 -17.79 -18.74 -6.91
N LEU A 226 -16.96 -17.97 -7.62
CA LEU A 226 -16.83 -16.53 -7.40
C LEU A 226 -18.05 -15.73 -7.90
N ASP A 227 -18.75 -16.18 -8.93
CA ASP A 227 -19.95 -15.54 -9.50
C ASP A 227 -19.85 -14.01 -9.61
N HIS A 228 -18.88 -13.55 -10.42
CA HIS A 228 -18.69 -12.13 -10.68
C HIS A 228 -19.89 -11.52 -11.40
N ASP A 229 -20.47 -10.50 -10.79
CA ASP A 229 -21.54 -9.68 -11.38
C ASP A 229 -21.59 -8.32 -10.66
N PHE A 230 -22.61 -7.52 -10.95
CA PHE A 230 -22.94 -6.30 -10.24
C PHE A 230 -23.70 -6.62 -8.95
N HIS A 231 -22.99 -6.55 -7.82
CA HIS A 231 -23.53 -6.80 -6.49
C HIS A 231 -23.62 -5.51 -5.68
N ASP A 232 -24.60 -5.44 -4.77
CA ASP A 232 -24.73 -4.36 -3.80
C ASP A 232 -23.62 -4.44 -2.73
N THR A 233 -22.92 -3.33 -2.52
CA THR A 233 -21.90 -3.21 -1.47
C THR A 233 -22.18 -2.00 -0.58
N LYS A 234 -21.45 -1.86 0.53
CA LYS A 234 -21.50 -0.66 1.38
C LYS A 234 -21.11 0.62 0.61
N GLN A 235 -20.43 0.48 -0.54
CA GLN A 235 -19.99 1.57 -1.40
C GLN A 235 -20.92 1.78 -2.62
N GLY A 236 -22.08 1.11 -2.64
CA GLY A 236 -23.02 1.05 -3.77
C GLY A 236 -22.79 -0.16 -4.66
N ILE A 237 -23.48 -0.21 -5.81
CA ILE A 237 -23.32 -1.30 -6.78
C ILE A 237 -21.87 -1.33 -7.29
N ARG A 238 -21.27 -2.52 -7.29
CA ARG A 238 -19.92 -2.77 -7.80
C ARG A 238 -19.90 -4.07 -8.61
N PHE A 239 -19.20 -4.06 -9.74
CA PHE A 239 -18.75 -5.30 -10.37
C PHE A 239 -17.72 -5.99 -9.44
N THR A 240 -18.08 -7.15 -8.88
CA THR A 240 -17.33 -7.89 -7.86
C THR A 240 -17.82 -9.35 -7.77
N ILE A 241 -17.21 -10.19 -6.94
CA ILE A 241 -17.71 -11.54 -6.62
C ILE A 241 -18.97 -11.52 -5.75
N CYS A 242 -19.73 -12.62 -5.75
CA CYS A 242 -20.95 -12.75 -4.95
C CYS A 242 -20.66 -12.73 -3.44
N GLU A 243 -21.68 -12.39 -2.64
CA GLU A 243 -21.55 -12.27 -1.18
C GLU A 243 -21.19 -13.60 -0.49
N ASN A 244 -21.64 -14.74 -1.03
CA ASN A 244 -21.28 -16.07 -0.51
C ASN A 244 -19.77 -16.33 -0.66
N ALA A 245 -19.23 -16.12 -1.85
CA ALA A 245 -17.80 -16.27 -2.13
C ALA A 245 -16.97 -15.30 -1.28
N ARG A 246 -17.43 -14.04 -1.13
CA ARG A 246 -16.78 -13.04 -0.28
C ARG A 246 -16.66 -13.51 1.19
N ARG A 247 -17.74 -14.07 1.76
CA ARG A 247 -17.73 -14.58 3.14
C ARG A 247 -16.77 -15.74 3.30
N GLU A 248 -16.87 -16.73 2.41
CA GLU A 248 -15.98 -17.90 2.42
C GLU A 248 -14.51 -17.49 2.30
N ILE A 249 -14.18 -16.57 1.39
CA ILE A 249 -12.82 -16.04 1.23
C ILE A 249 -12.33 -15.35 2.52
N LEU A 250 -13.15 -14.50 3.14
CA LEU A 250 -12.77 -13.81 4.38
C LEU A 250 -12.53 -14.79 5.52
N ASP A 251 -13.38 -15.81 5.67
CA ASP A 251 -13.23 -16.84 6.69
C ASP A 251 -11.94 -17.65 6.48
N ARG A 252 -11.65 -18.09 5.25
CA ARG A 252 -10.40 -18.81 4.93
C ARG A 252 -9.16 -17.94 5.10
N LEU A 253 -9.21 -16.67 4.72
CA LEU A 253 -8.11 -15.73 4.97
C LEU A 253 -7.88 -15.54 6.47
N LEU A 254 -8.92 -15.39 7.28
CA LEU A 254 -8.79 -15.25 8.73
C LEU A 254 -8.16 -16.50 9.35
N GLN A 255 -8.62 -17.68 8.94
CA GLN A 255 -8.04 -18.94 9.40
C GLN A 255 -6.55 -19.05 9.01
N LEU A 256 -6.21 -18.71 7.76
CA LEU A 256 -4.83 -18.75 7.29
C LEU A 256 -3.96 -17.74 8.02
N ASN A 257 -4.45 -16.54 8.29
CA ASN A 257 -3.73 -15.53 9.07
C ASN A 257 -3.41 -16.02 10.49
N HIS A 258 -4.39 -16.62 11.19
CA HIS A 258 -4.15 -17.21 12.52
C HIS A 258 -3.15 -18.37 12.47
N GLN A 259 -3.22 -19.22 11.44
CA GLN A 259 -2.24 -20.29 11.24
C GLN A 259 -0.84 -19.73 11.07
N ARG A 260 -0.64 -18.74 10.17
CA ARG A 260 0.67 -18.11 9.93
C ARG A 260 1.22 -17.46 11.19
N TYR A 261 0.37 -16.77 11.94
CA TYR A 261 0.77 -16.19 13.22
C TYR A 261 1.26 -17.25 14.21
N ALA A 262 0.56 -18.38 14.32
CA ALA A 262 0.99 -19.48 15.19
C ALA A 262 2.32 -20.11 14.73
N GLU A 263 2.54 -20.26 13.41
CA GLU A 263 3.81 -20.71 12.82
C GLU A 263 4.95 -19.74 13.17
N GLU A 264 4.75 -18.43 12.97
CA GLU A 264 5.73 -17.39 13.30
C GLU A 264 6.06 -17.33 14.80
N VAL A 265 5.06 -17.55 15.68
CA VAL A 265 5.27 -17.65 17.13
C VAL A 265 6.10 -18.88 17.47
N ALA A 266 5.80 -20.03 16.85
CA ALA A 266 6.57 -21.25 17.04
C ALA A 266 8.03 -21.12 16.56
N GLU A 267 8.27 -20.33 15.51
CA GLU A 267 9.60 -19.98 15.00
C GLU A 267 10.30 -18.88 15.82
N GLY A 268 9.62 -18.27 16.79
CA GLY A 268 10.16 -17.20 17.66
C GLY A 268 10.29 -15.84 16.97
N LEU A 269 9.62 -15.62 15.84
CA LEU A 269 9.66 -14.37 15.08
C LEU A 269 8.91 -13.23 15.77
N HIS A 270 7.97 -13.55 16.66
CA HIS A 270 7.19 -12.59 17.47
C HIS A 270 7.83 -12.20 18.80
N ASP A 271 8.98 -12.78 19.17
CA ASP A 271 9.67 -12.50 20.44
C ASP A 271 10.59 -11.25 20.41
N LYS A 272 10.35 -10.31 19.50
CA LYS A 272 11.14 -9.07 19.38
C LYS A 272 10.77 -8.07 20.48
N GLY A 273 11.33 -8.27 21.67
CA GLY A 273 11.21 -7.32 22.79
C GLY A 273 11.79 -7.79 24.13
N LYS A 274 11.99 -9.10 24.35
CA LYS A 274 12.65 -9.56 25.58
C LYS A 274 14.16 -9.41 25.46
N LYS A 275 14.67 -8.20 25.76
CA LYS A 275 16.03 -8.09 26.33
C LYS A 275 16.12 -9.10 27.46
N LYS A 276 16.98 -10.11 27.32
CA LYS A 276 17.37 -11.02 28.42
C LYS A 276 17.93 -10.15 29.55
N ALA A 277 17.08 -9.80 30.51
CA ALA A 277 17.54 -9.27 31.79
C ALA A 277 18.35 -10.38 32.47
N LYS A 278 19.64 -10.12 32.69
CA LYS A 278 20.48 -10.97 33.53
C LYS A 278 19.96 -10.86 34.98
N GLY A 279 19.49 -11.98 35.52
CA GLY A 279 19.55 -12.29 36.95
C GLY A 279 18.28 -12.08 37.77
N GLY A 280 17.93 -13.09 38.55
CA GLY A 280 17.04 -12.99 39.72
C GLY A 280 15.78 -13.86 39.61
N GLY A 281 15.87 -15.11 40.05
CA GLY A 281 14.75 -16.04 40.02
C GLY A 281 13.58 -15.66 40.93
N LYS A 282 12.37 -16.00 40.48
CA LYS A 282 11.31 -16.62 41.28
C LYS A 282 10.21 -17.12 40.34
N LYS A 283 9.95 -18.43 40.38
CA LYS A 283 8.78 -19.06 39.74
C LYS A 283 7.50 -18.43 40.29
N LYS A 284 6.60 -17.99 39.40
CA LYS A 284 5.18 -17.83 39.70
C LYS A 284 4.37 -18.44 38.56
N VAL A 285 3.25 -19.01 38.99
CA VAL A 285 2.36 -19.99 38.36
C VAL A 285 1.65 -19.41 37.14
N GLN A 286 1.46 -20.25 36.11
CA GLN A 286 0.61 -19.98 34.95
C GLN A 286 -0.86 -19.90 35.39
N GLU A 287 -1.51 -18.77 35.09
CA GLU A 287 -2.96 -18.73 34.91
C GLU A 287 -3.21 -18.46 33.42
N GLU A 288 -3.84 -19.44 32.76
CA GLU A 288 -4.44 -19.31 31.44
C GLU A 288 -5.54 -18.26 31.51
N VAL A 289 -5.48 -17.24 30.65
CA VAL A 289 -6.63 -16.37 30.38
C VAL A 289 -7.04 -16.60 28.93
N ASN A 290 -8.09 -17.40 28.83
CA ASN A 290 -8.96 -17.56 27.67
C ASN A 290 -9.87 -16.32 27.61
N ASN A 291 -9.92 -15.62 26.47
CA ASN A 291 -10.92 -14.61 26.00
C ASN A 291 -10.22 -13.74 24.93
N ASP A 292 -10.73 -13.49 23.71
CA ASP A 292 -12.11 -13.36 23.27
C ASP A 292 -12.27 -13.81 21.80
N VAL A 293 -13.07 -14.85 21.59
CA VAL A 293 -13.82 -15.07 20.34
C VAL A 293 -15.17 -14.37 20.53
N LYS A 294 -15.22 -13.05 20.29
CA LYS A 294 -16.47 -12.29 20.14
C LYS A 294 -16.25 -11.06 19.27
N GLN A 295 -16.04 -11.29 17.97
CA GLN A 295 -16.25 -10.22 16.99
C GLN A 295 -16.65 -10.74 15.59
N ILE A 296 -17.31 -11.90 15.52
CA ILE A 296 -17.78 -12.49 14.25
C ILE A 296 -19.30 -12.41 14.09
N GLU A 297 -20.05 -12.01 15.12
CA GLU A 297 -21.47 -11.69 14.98
C GLU A 297 -21.70 -10.20 15.22
N MET A 298 -21.37 -9.39 14.23
CA MET A 298 -22.05 -8.14 13.90
C MET A 298 -21.39 -7.60 12.63
N PHE A 299 -22.21 -7.37 11.60
CA PHE A 299 -21.96 -6.75 10.28
C PHE A 299 -21.81 -7.70 9.08
#